data_AF-E6ZY31-F1
#
_entry.id   AF-E6ZY31-F1
#
_cell.length_a   1.000
_cell.length_b   1.000
_cell.length_c   1.000
_cell.angle_alpha   90.00
_cell.angle_beta   90.00
_cell.angle_gamma   90.00
#
_symmetry.space_group_name_H-M   'P 1'
#
loop_
_entity.id
_entity.type
_entity.pdbx_description
1 polymer ?
#
loop_
_entity_poly.entity_id
_entity_poly.type
_entity_poly.pdbx_seq_one_letter_code
_entity_poly.pdbx_strand_id
1 'polypeptide(L)'
;MSSAAGNRRPRQITPTSPSPSPEPQPGTTNGSSSTNAPPPTSTLTQPPPSDPSATVASTDPTEAVRANLETRVRSVVDLLYQLAVCSADVQEGSQHLVANKVDECIQALAALDATKDEVHRAHMMIPQDVLEMLDTGKNPDIHTRNFVNRLASENQYSYGQHRAVESYKDRLDAALDQAFPELAQAQSGSTGTGE
;
A
#
# COMPACT_ATOMS: atom_id res chain seq x y z
N MET A 1 60.41 -14.79 -9.13
CA MET A 1 59.10 -14.11 -9.17
C MET A 1 58.08 -15.11 -9.69
N SER A 2 57.34 -15.77 -8.80
CA SER A 2 56.36 -16.81 -9.13
C SER A 2 55.25 -16.76 -8.09
N SER A 3 54.01 -16.51 -8.51
CA SER A 3 52.73 -16.92 -7.87
C SER A 3 51.58 -16.20 -8.61
N ALA A 4 50.90 -16.89 -9.54
CA ALA A 4 49.57 -17.50 -9.36
C ALA A 4 48.41 -16.48 -9.44
N ALA A 5 47.88 -16.30 -10.66
CA ALA A 5 46.63 -15.59 -10.92
C ALA A 5 45.43 -16.50 -10.61
N GLY A 6 44.65 -16.15 -9.58
CA GLY A 6 43.42 -16.83 -9.21
C GLY A 6 42.21 -16.32 -10.02
N ASN A 7 41.79 -17.09 -11.03
CA ASN A 7 40.60 -16.79 -11.83
C ASN A 7 39.33 -17.31 -11.12
N ARG A 8 38.66 -16.47 -10.32
CA ARG A 8 37.35 -16.82 -9.72
C ARG A 8 36.23 -16.61 -10.73
N ARG A 9 35.63 -17.72 -11.20
CA ARG A 9 34.38 -17.69 -11.99
C ARG A 9 33.19 -17.36 -11.07
N PRO A 10 32.25 -16.49 -11.48
CA PRO A 10 31.01 -16.28 -10.73
C PRO A 10 30.12 -17.53 -10.81
N ARG A 11 29.55 -17.95 -9.68
CA ARG A 11 28.62 -19.08 -9.61
C ARG A 11 27.28 -18.67 -10.25
N GLN A 12 26.93 -19.31 -11.36
CA GLN A 12 25.61 -19.25 -11.97
C GLN A 12 24.58 -19.90 -11.04
N ILE A 13 23.56 -19.15 -10.65
CA ILE A 13 22.37 -19.65 -9.95
C ILE A 13 21.42 -20.15 -11.03
N THR A 14 21.31 -21.46 -11.19
CA THR A 14 20.33 -22.07 -12.09
C THR A 14 18.92 -21.94 -11.50
N PRO A 15 17.92 -21.47 -12.26
CA PRO A 15 16.53 -21.48 -11.82
C PRO A 15 16.04 -22.93 -11.72
N THR A 16 15.51 -23.31 -10.57
CA THR A 16 14.88 -24.61 -10.34
C THR A 16 13.61 -24.67 -11.20
N SER A 17 13.62 -25.50 -12.25
CA SER A 17 12.45 -25.76 -13.09
C SER A 17 11.31 -26.37 -12.25
N PRO A 18 10.04 -25.96 -12.46
CA PRO A 18 8.91 -26.71 -11.93
C PRO A 18 8.80 -28.05 -12.66
N SER A 19 8.64 -29.14 -11.92
CA SER A 19 8.38 -30.47 -12.50
C SER A 19 6.92 -30.56 -12.96
N PRO A 20 6.60 -31.24 -14.08
CA PRO A 20 5.28 -31.23 -14.69
C PRO A 20 4.28 -32.12 -13.94
N SER A 21 3.05 -31.60 -13.82
CA SER A 21 1.86 -32.30 -13.33
C SER A 21 1.49 -33.46 -14.28
N PRO A 22 1.03 -34.63 -13.79
CA PRO A 22 0.59 -35.72 -14.66
C PRO A 22 -0.79 -35.43 -15.27
N GLU A 23 -0.92 -35.75 -16.57
CA GLU A 23 -2.14 -35.62 -17.39
C GLU A 23 -3.07 -36.85 -17.20
N PRO A 24 -4.42 -36.72 -17.29
CA PRO A 24 -5.34 -37.79 -16.93
C PRO A 24 -5.65 -38.74 -18.10
N GLN A 25 -5.68 -40.05 -17.84
CA GLN A 25 -6.19 -41.05 -18.78
C GLN A 25 -7.71 -41.31 -18.59
N PRO A 26 -8.45 -41.58 -19.68
CA PRO A 26 -9.91 -41.65 -19.68
C PRO A 26 -10.45 -43.07 -19.40
N GLY A 27 -11.56 -43.10 -18.65
CA GLY A 27 -12.58 -44.15 -18.74
C GLY A 27 -12.35 -45.42 -17.93
N THR A 28 -13.13 -45.60 -16.86
CA THR A 28 -14.02 -46.77 -16.65
C THR A 28 -14.86 -46.54 -15.40
N THR A 29 -15.96 -47.28 -15.33
CA THR A 29 -17.27 -46.84 -14.85
C THR A 29 -17.66 -47.43 -13.49
N ASN A 30 -18.46 -46.65 -12.73
CA ASN A 30 -19.51 -47.03 -11.77
C ASN A 30 -19.24 -48.06 -10.66
N GLY A 31 -19.53 -47.63 -9.41
CA GLY A 31 -19.75 -48.52 -8.27
C GLY A 31 -20.02 -47.74 -6.98
N SER A 32 -21.27 -47.34 -6.77
CA SER A 32 -21.82 -46.61 -5.63
C SER A 32 -21.58 -47.25 -4.26
N SER A 33 -21.13 -46.46 -3.27
CA SER A 33 -21.62 -46.58 -1.89
C SER A 33 -21.57 -45.22 -1.19
N SER A 34 -22.71 -44.87 -0.60
CA SER A 34 -23.04 -43.64 0.10
C SER A 34 -22.36 -43.55 1.46
N THR A 35 -21.59 -42.48 1.69
CA THR A 35 -21.47 -41.86 3.01
C THR A 35 -21.62 -40.36 2.86
N ASN A 36 -22.59 -39.85 3.61
CA ASN A 36 -23.10 -38.49 3.60
C ASN A 36 -22.14 -37.62 4.43
N ALA A 37 -21.40 -36.71 3.80
CA ALA A 37 -20.60 -35.69 4.49
C ALA A 37 -20.75 -34.35 3.74
N PRO A 38 -21.22 -33.27 4.39
CA PRO A 38 -21.43 -31.99 3.72
C PRO A 38 -20.10 -31.30 3.37
N PRO A 39 -20.06 -30.46 2.31
CA PRO A 39 -18.87 -29.68 1.97
C PRO A 39 -18.59 -28.61 3.04
N PRO A 40 -17.33 -28.21 3.28
CA PRO A 40 -17.04 -27.10 4.16
C PRO A 40 -17.57 -25.81 3.51
N THR A 41 -18.67 -25.29 4.07
CA THR A 41 -19.13 -23.93 3.85
C THR A 41 -18.01 -22.99 4.27
N SER A 42 -17.41 -22.28 3.32
CA SER A 42 -16.63 -21.08 3.62
C SER A 42 -17.58 -20.07 4.27
N THR A 43 -17.62 -20.05 5.59
CA THR A 43 -18.23 -18.94 6.33
C THR A 43 -17.36 -17.72 6.08
N LEU A 44 -17.80 -16.86 5.16
CA LEU A 44 -17.47 -15.45 5.19
C LEU A 44 -17.84 -14.96 6.60
N THR A 45 -16.83 -14.77 7.44
CA THR A 45 -17.00 -14.07 8.71
C THR A 45 -17.43 -12.65 8.35
N GLN A 46 -18.74 -12.43 8.45
CA GLN A 46 -19.35 -11.11 8.41
C GLN A 46 -18.64 -10.22 9.45
N PRO A 47 -18.16 -9.01 9.10
CA PRO A 47 -17.70 -8.08 10.10
C PRO A 47 -18.85 -7.81 11.09
N PRO A 48 -18.57 -7.58 12.39
CA PRO A 48 -19.62 -7.35 13.37
C PRO A 48 -20.52 -6.18 12.94
N PRO A 49 -21.81 -6.18 13.30
CA PRO A 49 -22.74 -5.11 12.91
C PRO A 49 -22.18 -3.77 13.37
N SER A 50 -21.91 -2.89 12.41
CA SER A 50 -21.52 -1.51 12.66
C SER A 50 -22.62 -0.84 13.47
N ASP A 51 -22.36 -0.53 14.73
CA ASP A 51 -23.12 0.47 15.46
C ASP A 51 -23.12 1.76 14.63
N PRO A 52 -24.30 2.33 14.27
CA PRO A 52 -24.36 3.61 13.55
C PRO A 52 -23.98 4.81 14.43
N SER A 53 -23.45 4.59 15.63
CA SER A 53 -23.07 5.61 16.60
C SER A 53 -21.56 5.68 16.85
N ALA A 54 -20.76 5.41 15.81
CA ALA A 54 -19.36 5.81 15.75
C ALA A 54 -19.15 6.75 14.55
N THR A 55 -19.95 7.81 14.47
CA THR A 55 -19.49 9.08 13.91
C THR A 55 -18.34 9.59 14.79
N VAL A 56 -17.15 9.01 14.60
CA VAL A 56 -15.89 9.59 15.07
C VAL A 56 -15.66 10.87 14.26
N ALA A 57 -16.36 11.93 14.64
CA ALA A 57 -15.97 13.29 14.33
C ALA A 57 -14.81 13.68 15.26
N SER A 58 -13.71 12.95 15.18
CA SER A 58 -12.41 13.48 15.57
C SER A 58 -11.92 14.27 14.37
N THR A 59 -12.15 15.58 14.36
CA THR A 59 -11.60 16.47 13.33
C THR A 59 -10.09 16.37 13.43
N ASP A 60 -9.46 15.60 12.55
CA ASP A 60 -8.01 15.49 12.48
C ASP A 60 -7.47 16.91 12.22
N PRO A 61 -6.54 17.44 13.02
CA PRO A 61 -5.93 18.75 12.75
C PRO A 61 -5.38 18.86 11.31
N THR A 62 -4.96 17.74 10.72
CA THR A 62 -4.51 17.65 9.33
C THR A 62 -5.65 17.93 8.33
N GLU A 63 -6.87 17.49 8.63
CA GLU A 63 -8.04 17.70 7.78
C GLU A 63 -8.44 19.18 7.75
N ALA A 64 -8.35 19.88 8.88
CA ALA A 64 -8.61 21.31 8.95
C ALA A 64 -7.60 22.11 8.10
N VAL A 65 -6.31 21.76 8.17
CA VAL A 65 -5.27 22.37 7.32
C VAL A 65 -5.54 22.11 5.84
N ARG A 66 -5.90 20.88 5.47
CA ARG A 66 -6.27 20.53 4.09
C ARG A 66 -7.48 21.33 3.60
N ALA A 67 -8.54 21.42 4.40
CA ALA A 67 -9.74 22.17 4.04
C ALA A 67 -9.46 23.68 3.86
N ASN A 68 -8.60 24.24 4.71
CA ASN A 68 -8.16 25.63 4.58
C ASN A 68 -7.39 25.85 3.27
N LEU A 69 -6.44 24.96 2.96
CA LEU A 69 -5.69 24.98 1.72
C LEU A 69 -6.62 24.89 0.50
N GLU A 70 -7.56 23.94 0.49
CA GLU A 70 -8.54 23.79 -0.60
C GLU A 70 -9.38 25.05 -0.82
N THR A 71 -9.85 25.67 0.27
CA THR A 71 -10.63 26.91 0.23
C THR A 71 -9.84 28.04 -0.41
N ARG A 72 -8.57 28.21 -0.03
CA ARG A 72 -7.70 29.26 -0.58
C ARG A 72 -7.35 29.01 -2.05
N VAL A 73 -7.04 27.76 -2.41
CA VAL A 73 -6.78 27.38 -3.81
C VAL A 73 -8.00 27.67 -4.68
N ARG A 74 -9.21 27.29 -4.23
CA ARG A 74 -10.45 27.58 -4.96
C ARG A 74 -10.68 29.08 -5.10
N SER A 75 -10.45 29.86 -4.04
CA SER A 75 -10.54 31.33 -4.08
C SER A 75 -9.58 31.95 -5.11
N VAL A 76 -8.36 31.44 -5.24
CA VAL A 76 -7.39 31.93 -6.24
C VAL A 76 -7.87 31.60 -7.65
N VAL A 77 -8.35 30.37 -7.89
CA VAL A 77 -8.90 29.97 -9.20
C VAL A 77 -10.09 30.84 -9.60
N ASP A 78 -11.00 31.09 -8.66
CA ASP A 78 -12.18 31.94 -8.89
C ASP A 78 -11.78 33.39 -9.22
N LEU A 79 -10.78 33.95 -8.51
CA LEU A 79 -10.27 35.30 -8.78
C LEU A 79 -9.56 35.40 -10.13
N LEU A 80 -8.76 34.38 -10.51
CA LEU A 80 -8.13 34.33 -11.82
C LEU A 80 -9.18 34.25 -12.94
N TYR A 81 -10.25 33.50 -12.74
CA TYR A 81 -11.37 33.44 -13.68
C TYR A 81 -12.09 34.79 -13.79
N GLN A 82 -12.42 35.42 -12.65
CA GLN A 82 -13.02 36.75 -12.64
C GLN A 82 -12.13 37.79 -13.33
N LEU A 83 -10.82 37.75 -13.07
CA LEU A 83 -9.86 38.65 -13.72
C LEU A 83 -9.85 38.42 -15.24
N ALA A 84 -9.85 37.18 -15.71
CA ALA A 84 -9.92 36.86 -17.13
C ALA A 84 -11.19 37.45 -17.77
N VAL A 85 -12.35 37.26 -17.14
CA VAL A 85 -13.63 37.83 -17.61
C VAL A 85 -13.61 39.36 -17.59
N CYS A 86 -13.15 39.99 -16.50
CA CYS A 86 -13.06 41.45 -16.41
C CYS A 86 -12.09 42.05 -17.43
N SER A 87 -10.99 41.35 -17.74
CA SER A 87 -10.00 41.80 -18.73
C SER A 87 -10.48 41.66 -20.17
N ALA A 88 -11.43 40.76 -20.43
CA ALA A 88 -11.96 40.50 -21.77
C ALA A 88 -12.94 41.59 -22.24
N ASP A 89 -13.63 42.27 -21.33
CA ASP A 89 -14.62 43.31 -21.64
C ASP A 89 -14.43 44.56 -20.76
N VAL A 90 -13.31 45.25 -21.00
CA VAL A 90 -12.99 46.51 -20.30
C VAL A 90 -13.64 47.68 -21.03
N GLN A 91 -14.56 48.37 -20.35
CA GLN A 91 -15.16 49.60 -20.84
C GLN A 91 -14.20 50.79 -20.64
N GLU A 92 -14.28 51.79 -21.52
CA GLU A 92 -13.50 53.02 -21.34
C GLU A 92 -13.86 53.71 -20.02
N GLY A 93 -12.83 54.06 -19.23
CA GLY A 93 -13.01 54.64 -17.89
C GLY A 93 -13.16 53.63 -16.74
N SER A 94 -13.32 52.32 -17.00
CA SER A 94 -13.42 51.28 -15.96
C SER A 94 -12.16 50.44 -15.77
N GLN A 95 -11.03 50.85 -16.36
CA GLN A 95 -9.74 50.14 -16.26
C GLN A 95 -9.28 49.88 -14.81
N HIS A 96 -9.66 50.76 -13.87
CA HIS A 96 -9.36 50.60 -12.44
C HIS A 96 -9.99 49.32 -11.84
N LEU A 97 -11.08 48.80 -12.41
CA LEU A 97 -11.70 47.56 -11.95
C LEU A 97 -10.79 46.36 -12.18
N VAL A 98 -10.07 46.33 -13.30
CA VAL A 98 -9.07 45.29 -13.60
C VAL A 98 -7.89 45.40 -12.64
N ALA A 99 -7.41 46.61 -12.38
CA ALA A 99 -6.34 46.84 -11.41
C ALA A 99 -6.72 46.33 -10.01
N ASN A 100 -7.93 46.63 -9.54
CA ASN A 100 -8.43 46.12 -8.27
C ASN A 100 -8.49 44.59 -8.24
N LYS A 101 -8.93 43.95 -9.34
CA LYS A 101 -8.97 42.48 -9.43
C LYS A 101 -7.59 41.84 -9.45
N VAL A 102 -6.60 42.51 -10.04
CA VAL A 102 -5.20 42.10 -9.95
C VAL A 102 -4.72 42.17 -8.51
N ASP A 103 -4.99 43.26 -7.79
CA ASP A 103 -4.60 43.41 -6.38
C ASP A 103 -5.25 42.35 -5.49
N GLU A 104 -6.55 42.07 -5.68
CA GLU A 104 -7.25 40.97 -5.00
C GLU A 104 -6.59 39.61 -5.28
N CYS A 105 -6.21 39.33 -6.53
CA CYS A 105 -5.55 38.09 -6.89
C CYS A 105 -4.15 37.96 -6.27
N ILE A 106 -3.38 39.05 -6.21
CA ILE A 106 -2.06 39.10 -5.55
C ILE A 106 -2.22 38.81 -4.06
N GLN A 107 -3.22 39.42 -3.41
CA GLN A 107 -3.51 39.18 -1.99
C GLN A 107 -3.92 37.72 -1.74
N ALA A 108 -4.74 37.13 -2.61
CA ALA A 108 -5.15 35.73 -2.49
C ALA A 108 -3.97 34.76 -2.68
N LEU A 109 -3.06 35.04 -3.63
CA LEU A 109 -1.84 34.26 -3.82
C LEU A 109 -0.90 34.36 -2.60
N ALA A 110 -0.72 35.56 -2.05
CA ALA A 110 0.06 35.75 -0.82
C ALA A 110 -0.57 35.02 0.38
N ALA A 111 -1.90 35.06 0.48
CA ALA A 111 -2.65 34.35 1.51
C ALA A 111 -2.56 32.82 1.34
N LEU A 112 -2.43 32.32 0.11
CA LEU A 112 -2.17 30.90 -0.18
C LEU A 112 -0.75 30.51 0.21
N ASP A 113 0.26 31.30 -0.16
CA ASP A 113 1.67 31.04 0.19
C ASP A 113 1.89 30.98 1.70
N ALA A 114 1.19 31.84 2.47
CA ALA A 114 1.24 31.82 3.93
C ALA A 114 0.78 30.49 4.57
N THR A 115 0.02 29.64 3.87
CA THR A 115 -0.39 28.31 4.39
C THR A 115 0.71 27.25 4.29
N LYS A 116 1.79 27.52 3.56
CA LYS A 116 2.90 26.59 3.38
C LYS A 116 3.43 26.01 4.69
N ASP A 117 3.61 26.86 5.70
CA ASP A 117 4.14 26.45 7.01
C ASP A 117 3.16 25.55 7.79
N GLU A 118 1.85 25.74 7.60
CA GLU A 118 0.81 24.89 8.19
C GLU A 118 0.82 23.50 7.54
N VAL A 119 0.93 23.43 6.21
CA VAL A 119 1.05 22.17 5.45
C VAL A 119 2.31 21.40 5.84
N HIS A 120 3.44 22.09 6.00
CA HIS A 120 4.69 21.47 6.45
C HIS A 120 4.58 20.95 7.90
N ARG A 121 4.00 21.71 8.82
CA ARG A 121 3.77 21.27 10.21
C ARG A 121 2.81 20.07 10.29
N ALA A 122 1.85 19.99 9.38
CA ALA A 122 0.93 18.86 9.25
C ALA A 122 1.57 17.61 8.59
N HIS A 123 2.87 17.65 8.23
CA HIS A 123 3.60 16.53 7.61
C HIS A 123 2.91 15.95 6.37
N MET A 124 2.21 16.78 5.60
CA MET A 124 1.53 16.37 4.37
C MET A 124 2.54 16.18 3.23
N MET A 125 3.17 15.00 3.19
CA MET A 125 4.14 14.63 2.16
C MET A 125 3.44 14.06 0.93
N ILE A 126 3.92 14.44 -0.25
CA ILE A 126 3.42 13.96 -1.55
C ILE A 126 4.53 13.13 -2.20
N PRO A 127 4.29 11.85 -2.55
CA PRO A 127 5.26 11.06 -3.29
C PRO A 127 5.60 11.68 -4.65
N GLN A 128 6.86 11.58 -5.09
CA GLN A 128 7.29 12.13 -6.38
C GLN A 128 6.51 11.53 -7.56
N ASP A 129 6.25 10.21 -7.54
CA ASP A 129 5.48 9.53 -8.57
C ASP A 129 4.08 10.14 -8.76
N VAL A 130 3.44 10.58 -7.66
CA VAL A 130 2.13 11.23 -7.69
C VAL A 130 2.23 12.62 -8.33
N LEU A 131 3.33 13.35 -8.11
CA LEU A 131 3.57 14.64 -8.75
C LEU A 131 3.78 14.48 -10.27
N GLU A 132 4.57 13.49 -10.70
CA GLU A 132 4.77 13.19 -12.12
C GLU A 132 3.47 12.74 -12.82
N MET A 133 2.60 12.03 -12.10
CA MET A 133 1.26 11.71 -12.58
C MET A 133 0.40 12.95 -12.79
N LEU A 134 0.47 13.94 -11.88
CA LEU A 134 -0.25 15.20 -12.02
C LEU A 134 0.25 15.99 -13.24
N ASP A 135 1.56 16.09 -13.44
CA ASP A 135 2.16 16.78 -14.59
C ASP A 135 1.75 16.17 -15.93
N THR A 136 1.54 14.85 -15.97
CA THR A 136 1.08 14.13 -17.16
C THR A 136 -0.45 14.04 -17.29
N GLY A 137 -1.20 14.65 -16.36
CA GLY A 137 -2.67 14.65 -16.38
C GLY A 137 -3.31 13.29 -16.03
N LYS A 138 -2.58 12.40 -15.36
CA LYS A 138 -3.08 11.08 -14.92
C LYS A 138 -3.76 11.19 -13.56
N ASN A 139 -4.79 10.38 -13.33
CA ASN A 139 -5.46 10.34 -12.02
C ASN A 139 -4.53 9.74 -10.95
N PRO A 140 -4.15 10.50 -9.89
CA PRO A 140 -3.29 10.02 -8.80
C PRO A 140 -3.89 8.85 -7.99
N ASP A 141 -5.20 8.62 -8.02
CA ASP A 141 -5.84 7.48 -7.34
C ASP A 141 -5.32 6.13 -7.83
N ILE A 142 -4.82 6.08 -9.07
CA ILE A 142 -4.20 4.87 -9.63
C ILE A 142 -2.94 4.50 -8.85
N HIS A 143 -2.14 5.48 -8.39
CA HIS A 143 -0.97 5.23 -7.55
C HIS A 143 -1.39 4.56 -6.24
N THR A 144 -2.36 5.14 -5.54
CA THR A 144 -2.88 4.59 -4.28
C THR A 144 -3.44 3.19 -4.46
N ARG A 145 -4.23 2.96 -5.51
CA ARG A 145 -4.76 1.63 -5.83
C ARG A 145 -3.65 0.60 -6.07
N ASN A 146 -2.66 0.94 -6.88
CA ASN A 146 -1.54 0.04 -7.18
C ASN A 146 -0.70 -0.25 -5.95
N PHE A 147 -0.44 0.77 -5.13
CA PHE A 147 0.29 0.65 -3.88
C PHE A 147 -0.41 -0.30 -2.90
N VAL A 148 -1.71 -0.12 -2.67
CA VAL A 148 -2.51 -0.99 -1.81
C VAL A 148 -2.55 -2.43 -2.34
N ASN A 149 -2.76 -2.62 -3.64
CA ASN A 149 -2.77 -3.95 -4.26
C ASN A 149 -1.42 -4.67 -4.12
N ARG A 150 -0.32 -3.94 -4.34
CA ARG A 150 1.03 -4.47 -4.15
C ARG A 150 1.27 -4.82 -2.68
N LEU A 151 0.92 -3.93 -1.76
CA LEU A 151 1.08 -4.16 -0.33
C LEU A 151 0.31 -5.40 0.14
N ALA A 152 -0.93 -5.58 -0.32
CA ALA A 152 -1.73 -6.76 0.00
C ALA A 152 -1.08 -8.04 -0.55
N SER A 153 -0.61 -8.02 -1.79
CA SER A 153 0.07 -9.16 -2.43
C SER A 153 1.37 -9.52 -1.72
N GLU A 154 2.17 -8.52 -1.36
CA GLU A 154 3.45 -8.66 -0.67
C GLU A 154 3.27 -9.15 0.77
N ASN A 155 2.22 -8.69 1.46
CA ASN A 155 1.84 -9.18 2.78
C ASN A 155 1.46 -10.67 2.73
N GLN A 156 0.59 -11.07 1.81
CA GLN A 156 0.20 -12.47 1.62
C GLN A 156 1.40 -13.35 1.27
N TYR A 157 2.27 -12.87 0.39
CA TYR A 157 3.48 -13.57 0.00
C TYR A 157 4.42 -13.78 1.20
N SER A 158 4.68 -12.73 1.97
CA SER A 158 5.53 -12.76 3.17
C SER A 158 4.95 -13.69 4.24
N TYR A 159 3.64 -13.64 4.46
CA TYR A 159 2.95 -14.54 5.38
C TYR A 159 3.06 -16.01 4.93
N GLY A 160 2.92 -16.28 3.62
CA GLY A 160 3.12 -17.61 3.05
C GLY A 160 4.54 -18.14 3.25
N GLN A 161 5.56 -17.30 3.05
CA GLN A 161 6.95 -17.66 3.32
C GLN A 161 7.19 -17.98 4.80
N HIS A 162 6.70 -17.12 5.70
CA HIS A 162 6.83 -17.34 7.14
C HIS A 162 6.21 -18.68 7.53
N ARG A 163 4.98 -18.96 7.07
CA ARG A 163 4.28 -20.21 7.38
C ARG A 163 4.99 -21.44 6.82
N ALA A 164 5.60 -21.33 5.65
CA ALA A 164 6.38 -22.42 5.06
C ALA A 164 7.64 -22.74 5.88
N VAL A 165 8.35 -21.71 6.36
CA VAL A 165 9.53 -21.88 7.23
C VAL A 165 9.14 -22.48 8.58
N GLU A 166 8.04 -21.99 9.18
CA GLU A 166 7.50 -22.53 10.43
C GLU A 166 7.13 -24.02 10.28
N SER A 167 6.37 -24.36 9.23
CA SER A 167 6.03 -25.77 8.96
C SER A 167 7.26 -26.64 8.67
N TYR A 168 8.29 -26.08 8.01
CA TYR A 168 9.54 -26.80 7.79
C TYR A 168 10.28 -27.06 9.10
N LYS A 169 10.36 -26.07 9.99
CA LYS A 169 10.94 -26.20 11.33
C LYS A 169 10.22 -27.30 12.11
N ASP A 170 8.89 -27.26 12.17
CA ASP A 170 8.11 -28.25 12.93
C ASP A 170 8.32 -29.68 12.41
N ARG A 171 8.39 -29.84 11.08
CA ARG A 171 8.69 -31.14 10.46
C ARG A 171 10.12 -31.60 10.72
N LEU A 172 11.07 -30.69 10.73
CA LEU A 172 12.46 -30.97 11.04
C LEU A 172 12.63 -31.38 12.50
N ASP A 173 12.02 -30.63 13.42
CA ASP A 173 12.03 -30.94 14.86
C ASP A 173 11.43 -32.33 15.11
N ALA A 174 10.28 -32.65 14.50
CA ALA A 174 9.67 -33.98 14.61
C ALA A 174 10.56 -35.10 14.03
N ALA A 175 11.25 -34.85 12.91
CA ALA A 175 12.16 -35.83 12.32
C ALA A 175 13.42 -36.04 13.18
N LEU A 176 13.94 -34.98 13.80
CA LEU A 176 15.07 -35.05 14.72
C LEU A 176 14.71 -35.79 16.01
N ASP A 177 13.54 -35.53 16.59
CA ASP A 177 13.04 -36.24 17.77
C ASP A 177 12.89 -37.76 17.50
N GLN A 178 12.45 -38.13 16.29
CA GLN A 178 12.35 -39.53 15.89
C GLN A 178 13.72 -40.19 15.68
N ALA A 179 14.68 -39.48 15.06
CA ALA A 179 15.99 -40.03 14.74
C ALA A 179 16.93 -40.09 15.97
N PHE A 180 16.77 -39.17 16.92
CA PHE A 180 17.62 -39.00 18.10
C PHE A 180 16.79 -38.77 19.38
N PRO A 181 16.12 -39.80 19.91
CA PRO A 181 15.24 -39.67 21.07
C PRO A 181 15.96 -39.21 22.36
N GLU A 182 17.26 -39.43 22.48
CA GLU A 182 18.10 -38.93 23.57
C GLU A 182 18.26 -37.39 23.56
N LEU A 183 18.20 -36.76 22.39
CA LEU A 183 18.28 -35.30 22.23
C LEU A 183 16.94 -34.63 22.59
N ALA A 184 15.81 -35.27 22.29
CA ALA A 184 14.48 -34.81 22.68
C ALA A 184 14.33 -34.73 24.22
N GLN A 185 14.91 -35.70 24.94
CA GLN A 185 14.93 -35.71 26.41
C GLN A 185 15.81 -34.59 27.00
N ALA A 186 16.89 -34.20 26.31
CA ALA A 186 17.74 -33.08 26.73
C ALA A 186 17.11 -31.71 26.43
N GLN A 187 16.39 -31.55 25.32
CA GLN A 187 15.71 -30.30 24.97
C GLN A 187 14.56 -29.96 25.94
N SER A 188 13.75 -30.95 26.32
CA SER A 188 12.66 -30.80 27.30
C SER A 188 13.13 -30.48 28.73
N GLY A 189 14.39 -30.82 29.08
CA GLY A 189 15.01 -30.43 30.34
C GLY A 189 15.60 -29.02 30.37
N SER A 190 15.81 -28.39 29.21
CA SER A 190 16.50 -27.09 29.10
C SER A 190 15.57 -25.87 29.05
N THR A 191 14.29 -26.04 28.71
CA THR A 191 13.28 -24.97 28.69
C THR A 191 12.72 -24.60 30.08
N GLY A 192 13.25 -25.20 31.16
CA GLY A 192 12.81 -24.98 32.54
C GLY A 192 13.76 -24.21 33.47
N THR A 193 14.92 -23.70 33.00
CA THR A 193 15.86 -22.96 33.86
C THR A 193 16.27 -21.66 33.22
N GLY A 194 15.49 -20.61 33.46
CA GLY A 194 15.72 -19.25 33.01
C GLY A 194 14.92 -18.26 33.85
N GLU A 195 15.26 -18.21 35.14
CA GLU A 195 15.07 -17.05 36.02
C GLU A 195 16.46 -16.43 36.27
#